data_AF-A0A537FQ46-F1
#
_entry.id   AF-A0A537FQ46-F1
#
_cell.length_a   1.000
_cell.length_b   1.000
_cell.length_c   1.000
_cell.angle_alpha   90.00
_cell.angle_beta   90.00
_cell.angle_gamma   90.00
#
_symmetry.space_group_name_H-M   'P 1'
#
loop_
_entity.id
_entity.type
_entity.pdbx_description
1 polymer ?
#
loop_
_entity_poly.entity_id
_entity_poly.type
_entity_poly.pdbx_seq_one_letter_code
_entity_poly.pdbx_strand_id
1 'polypeptide(L)' 'KVGDSAIVKMAPLRSVVLENFKEIPELGRFAIRDMGATIGVGVVQEIKEKGEIPKA' A
#
# COMPACT_ATOMS: atom_id res chain seq x y z
N LYS A 1 12.06 -5.24 -14.79
CA LYS A 1 11.36 -5.65 -16.04
C LYS A 1 9.90 -5.95 -15.72
N VAL A 2 9.01 -5.89 -16.72
CA VAL A 2 7.62 -6.31 -16.54
C VAL A 2 7.60 -7.78 -16.11
N GLY A 3 6.95 -8.07 -14.99
CA GLY A 3 6.89 -9.41 -14.38
C GLY A 3 7.81 -9.62 -13.17
N ASP A 4 8.72 -8.68 -12.89
CA ASP A 4 9.56 -8.77 -11.69
C ASP A 4 8.74 -8.48 -10.43
N SER A 5 9.05 -9.20 -9.35
CA SER A 5 8.47 -8.99 -8.03
C SER A 5 9.52 -8.48 -7.07
N ALA A 6 9.12 -7.56 -6.18
CA ALA A 6 10.02 -6.96 -5.20
C ALA A 6 9.29 -6.70 -3.89
N ILE A 7 10.05 -6.73 -2.79
CA ILE A 7 9.61 -6.21 -1.49
C ILE A 7 10.12 -4.78 -1.39
N VAL A 8 9.20 -3.84 -1.20
CA VAL A 8 9.49 -2.40 -1.21
C VAL A 8 8.98 -1.74 0.06
N LYS A 9 9.74 -0.77 0.59
CA LYS A 9 9.25 0.16 1.62
C LYS A 9 8.64 1.36 0.91
N MET A 10 7.37 1.65 1.20
CA MET A 10 6.64 2.77 0.61
C MET A 10 6.17 3.73 1.71
N ALA A 11 6.20 5.03 1.42
CA ALA A 11 5.62 6.07 2.27
C ALA A 11 4.54 6.79 1.47
N PRO A 12 3.28 6.84 1.94
CA PRO A 12 2.22 7.55 1.24
C PRO A 12 2.41 9.06 1.38
N LEU A 13 2.05 9.82 0.33
CA LEU A 13 2.15 11.28 0.33
C LEU A 13 1.10 11.97 1.20
N ARG A 14 0.02 11.26 1.52
CA ARG A 14 -1.08 11.71 2.38
C ARG A 14 -1.39 10.60 3.38
N SER A 15 -2.07 10.93 4.47
CA SER A 15 -2.55 9.94 5.41
C SER A 15 -3.52 8.99 4.73
N VAL A 16 -3.23 7.69 4.78
CA VAL A 16 -4.03 6.62 4.18
C VAL A 16 -4.17 5.52 5.23
N VAL A 17 -5.36 4.93 5.30
CA VAL A 17 -5.62 3.75 6.14
C VAL A 17 -5.23 2.51 5.34
N LEU A 18 -4.37 1.68 5.91
CA LEU A 18 -3.89 0.42 5.35
C LEU A 18 -3.89 -0.63 6.45
N GLU A 19 -4.07 -1.88 6.08
CA GLU A 19 -3.99 -3.02 7.01
C GLU A 19 -3.09 -4.11 6.45
N ASN A 20 -2.61 -4.99 7.32
CA ASN A 20 -1.85 -6.16 6.88
C ASN A 20 -2.78 -7.07 6.05
N PHE A 21 -2.32 -7.52 4.88
CA PHE A 21 -3.10 -8.39 4.01
C PHE A 21 -3.56 -9.68 4.71
N LYS A 22 -2.77 -10.20 5.65
CA LYS A 22 -3.13 -11.41 6.42
C LYS A 22 -4.25 -11.18 7.43
N GLU A 23 -4.46 -9.94 7.87
CA GLU A 23 -5.46 -9.58 8.87
C GLU A 23 -6.75 -9.14 8.20
N ILE A 24 -6.67 -8.13 7.31
CA ILE A 24 -7.80 -7.59 6.56
C ILE A 24 -7.40 -7.52 5.07
N PRO A 25 -7.64 -8.60 4.30
CA PRO A 25 -7.25 -8.68 2.89
C PRO A 25 -7.79 -7.55 2.02
N GLU A 26 -8.97 -7.01 2.35
CA GLU A 26 -9.64 -5.92 1.63
C GLU A 26 -8.88 -4.60 1.75
N LEU A 27 -8.26 -4.33 2.90
CA LEU A 27 -7.50 -3.11 3.19
C LEU A 27 -5.99 -3.25 2.95
N GLY A 28 -5.53 -4.49 2.71
CA GLY A 28 -4.13 -4.79 2.40
C GLY A 28 -3.80 -4.93 0.92
N ARG A 29 -4.77 -4.90 0.00
CA ARG A 29 -4.56 -4.99 -1.46
C ARG A 29 -4.58 -3.60 -2.10
N PHE A 30 -3.63 -3.33 -3.00
CA PHE A 30 -3.59 -2.06 -3.72
C PHE A 30 -3.09 -2.22 -5.15
N ALA A 31 -3.50 -1.28 -6.01
CA ALA A 31 -3.03 -1.15 -7.39
C ALA A 31 -2.13 0.08 -7.52
N ILE A 32 -1.03 -0.06 -8.25
CA ILE A 32 -0.14 1.05 -8.58
C ILE A 32 -0.53 1.57 -9.96
N ARG A 33 -0.86 2.86 -10.03
CA ARG A 33 -1.27 3.51 -11.27
C ARG A 33 -0.31 4.62 -11.63
N ASP A 34 0.00 4.71 -12.92
CA ASP A 34 0.74 5.81 -13.50
C ASP A 34 0.11 6.18 -14.85
N MET A 35 -0.02 7.47 -15.12
CA MET A 35 -0.64 8.02 -16.35
C MET A 35 -1.95 7.32 -16.80
N GLY A 36 -2.80 6.94 -15.84
CA GLY A 36 -4.10 6.31 -16.11
C GLY A 36 -4.08 4.79 -16.30
N ALA A 37 -2.91 4.17 -16.45
CA ALA A 37 -2.74 2.72 -16.55
C ALA A 37 -2.37 2.09 -15.20
N THR A 38 -2.73 0.82 -15.01
CA THR A 38 -2.25 0.01 -13.88
C THR A 38 -0.89 -0.56 -14.26
N ILE A 39 0.16 -0.15 -13.54
CA ILE A 39 1.54 -0.60 -13.80
C ILE A 39 1.98 -1.73 -12.86
N GLY A 40 1.22 -1.99 -11.79
CA GLY A 40 1.51 -3.05 -10.85
C GLY A 40 0.40 -3.27 -9.83
N VAL A 41 0.53 -4.36 -9.08
CA VAL A 41 -0.36 -4.74 -7.98
C VAL A 41 0.49 -5.15 -6.78
N GLY A 42 -0.01 -4.92 -5.58
CA GLY A 42 0.72 -5.19 -4.35
C GLY A 42 -0.18 -5.59 -3.19
N VAL A 43 0.44 -6.23 -2.21
CA VAL A 43 -0.15 -6.55 -0.91
C VAL A 43 0.72 -5.98 0.20
N VAL A 44 0.09 -5.45 1.24
CA VAL A 44 0.77 -4.91 2.43
C VAL A 44 1.25 -6.09 3.28
N GLN A 45 2.57 -6.17 3.51
CA GLN A 45 3.16 -7.20 4.37
C GLN A 45 3.36 -6.74 5.82
N GLU A 46 3.73 -5.46 6.02
CA GLU A 46 4.07 -4.90 7.32
C GLU A 46 3.79 -3.38 7.32
N ILE A 47 3.26 -2.87 8.43
CA ILE A 47 3.08 -1.42 8.68
C ILE A 47 4.03 -1.03 9.80
N LYS A 48 5.05 -0.23 9.47
CA LYS A 48 6.11 0.16 10.41
C LYS A 48 5.74 1.36 11.28
N GLU A 49 5.01 2.31 10.72
CA GLU A 49 4.64 3.56 11.38
C GLU A 49 3.13 3.76 11.27
N LYS A 50 2.48 3.99 12.39
CA LYS A 50 1.06 4.36 12.45
C LYS A 50 0.98 5.86 12.68
N GLY A 51 0.45 6.58 11.70
CA GLY A 51 0.16 8.00 11.85
C GLY A 51 -1.03 8.19 12.79
N GLU A 52 -0.93 9.15 13.71
CA GLU A 52 -2.10 9.59 14.47
C GLU A 52 -3.01 10.39 13.54
N ILE A 53 -4.29 10.02 13.49
CA ILE A 53 -5.30 10.83 12.81
C ILE A 53 -5.50 12.08 13.68
N PRO A 54 -5.33 13.31 13.15
CA PRO A 54 -5.61 14.51 13.93
C PRO A 54 -7.05 14.42 14.43
N LYS A 55 -7.21 14.38 15.76
CA LYS A 55 -8.53 14.40 16.40
C LYS A 55 -9.11 15.79 16.13
N ALA A 56 -10.32 15.81 15.56
CA ALA A 56 -11.10 17.02 15.38
C ALA A 56 -11.44 17.68 16.72
#